data_AF-A0A0J8TXY5-F1
#
_entry.id   AF-A0A0J8TXY5-F1
#
_cell.length_a   1.000
_cell.length_b   1.000
_cell.length_c   1.000
_cell.angle_alpha   90.00
_cell.angle_beta   90.00
_cell.angle_gamma   90.00
#
_symmetry.space_group_name_H-M   'P 1'
#
loop_
_entity.id
_entity.type
_entity.pdbx_description
1 polymer ?
#
loop_
_entity_poly.entity_id
_entity_poly.type
_entity_poly.pdbx_seq_one_letter_code
_entity_poly.pdbx_strand_id
1 'polypeptide(L)' 'MQKALAPEISTWPDAEPQLIGSRCTDCAATTFPAQARCPKCSGGNTSEIRLPRRGTVVAWTTQGFPPGAPYKGP' A
#
# COMPACT_ATOMS: atom_id res chain seq x y z
N MET A 1 7.16 8.64 -19.81
CA MET A 1 6.98 7.25 -19.38
C MET A 1 6.50 7.27 -17.94
N GLN A 2 5.37 6.64 -17.62
CA GLN A 2 4.90 6.54 -16.24
C GLN A 2 5.89 5.71 -15.42
N LYS A 3 6.08 6.05 -14.15
CA LYS A 3 6.98 5.34 -13.23
C LYS A 3 6.31 5.23 -11.86
N ALA A 4 6.35 4.05 -11.25
CA ALA A 4 5.95 3.88 -9.87
C ALA A 4 6.87 4.69 -8.93
N LEU A 5 6.27 5.48 -8.03
CA LEU A 5 7.02 6.22 -7.00
C LEU A 5 7.65 5.27 -5.97
N ALA A 6 6.95 4.19 -5.63
CA ALA A 6 7.38 3.11 -4.75
C ALA A 6 7.08 1.77 -5.47
N PRO A 7 8.03 1.22 -6.24
CA PRO A 7 7.80 -0.02 -6.98
C PRO A 7 7.55 -1.23 -6.07
N GLU A 8 8.08 -1.24 -4.85
CA GLU A 8 8.00 -2.34 -3.89
C GLU A 8 6.61 -2.56 -3.28
N ILE A 9 5.71 -1.57 -3.38
CA ILE A 9 4.37 -1.66 -2.76
C ILE A 9 3.29 -2.20 -3.72
N SER A 10 3.64 -2.50 -4.97
CA SER A 10 2.68 -2.98 -5.96
C SER A 10 3.32 -3.84 -7.04
N THR A 11 2.51 -4.63 -7.75
CA THR A 11 2.97 -5.40 -8.93
C THR A 11 2.90 -4.60 -10.24
N TRP A 12 2.73 -3.27 -10.21
CA TRP A 12 2.77 -2.46 -11.42
C TRP A 12 4.14 -2.62 -12.13
N PRO A 13 4.20 -2.77 -13.47
CA PRO A 13 3.16 -2.48 -14.46
C PRO A 13 2.41 -3.71 -15.00
N ASP A 14 2.28 -4.80 -14.23
CA ASP A 14 1.48 -5.96 -14.65
C ASP A 14 0.09 -5.55 -15.16
N ALA A 15 -0.50 -6.33 -16.06
CA ALA A 15 -1.83 -6.02 -16.63
C ALA A 15 -2.93 -5.89 -15.57
N GLU A 16 -2.83 -6.69 -14.50
CA GLU A 16 -3.73 -6.67 -13.34
C GLU A 16 -2.93 -6.34 -12.07
N PRO A 17 -2.49 -5.09 -11.86
CA PRO A 17 -1.59 -4.77 -10.75
C PRO A 17 -2.28 -4.90 -9.39
N GLN A 18 -1.58 -5.40 -8.39
CA GLN A 18 -2.08 -5.52 -7.01
C GLN A 18 -1.18 -4.77 -6.04
N LEU A 19 -1.78 -4.24 -4.97
CA LEU A 19 -1.02 -3.72 -3.83
C LEU A 19 -0.43 -4.88 -3.02
N ILE A 20 0.79 -4.69 -2.51
CA ILE A 20 1.50 -5.66 -1.68
C ILE A 20 1.39 -5.19 -0.22
N GLY A 21 0.69 -5.98 0.59
CA GLY A 21 0.52 -5.77 2.02
C GLY A 21 1.12 -6.92 2.82
N SER A 22 0.93 -6.92 4.13
CA SER A 22 1.25 -8.05 4.99
C SER A 22 0.05 -8.55 5.78
N ARG A 23 0.05 -9.84 6.11
CA ARG A 23 -0.90 -10.48 7.03
C ARG A 23 -0.15 -11.11 8.20
N CYS A 24 -0.54 -10.76 9.41
CA CYS A 24 -0.02 -11.35 10.63
C CYS A 24 -0.65 -12.74 10.85
N THR A 25 0.17 -13.77 11.07
CA THR A 25 -0.31 -15.13 11.34
C THR A 25 -0.73 -15.31 12.80
N ASP A 26 -0.35 -14.41 13.70
CA ASP A 26 -0.73 -14.48 15.12
C ASP A 26 -2.11 -13.87 15.39
N CYS A 27 -2.44 -12.73 14.76
CA CYS A 27 -3.67 -11.96 15.05
C CYS A 27 -4.55 -11.66 13.84
N ALA A 28 -4.21 -12.21 12.66
CA ALA A 28 -4.94 -12.06 11.41
C ALA A 28 -5.07 -10.61 10.87
N ALA A 29 -4.38 -9.64 11.45
CA ALA A 29 -4.37 -8.27 10.96
C ALA A 29 -3.76 -8.22 9.55
N THR A 30 -4.40 -7.45 8.66
CA THR A 30 -3.89 -7.13 7.34
C THR A 30 -3.50 -5.66 7.31
N THR A 31 -2.32 -5.37 6.76
CA THR A 31 -1.72 -4.04 6.74
C THR A 31 -1.13 -3.71 5.39
N PHE A 32 -1.12 -2.42 5.08
CA PHE A 32 -0.51 -1.86 3.88
C PHE A 32 0.28 -0.59 4.25
N PRO A 33 1.51 -0.40 3.75
CA PRO A 33 2.31 -1.36 2.96
C PRO A 33 2.69 -2.63 3.74
N ALA A 34 3.37 -3.58 3.10
CA ALA A 34 3.94 -4.74 3.80
C ALA A 34 4.93 -4.29 4.89
N GLN A 35 4.86 -4.95 6.05
CA GLN A 35 5.67 -4.62 7.23
C GLN A 35 6.19 -5.88 7.91
N ALA A 36 7.43 -5.82 8.42
CA ALA A 36 8.08 -6.91 9.14
C ALA A 36 7.49 -7.19 10.54
N ARG A 37 6.72 -6.24 11.10
CA ARG A 37 6.04 -6.40 12.39
C ARG A 37 4.59 -5.96 12.28
N CYS A 38 3.72 -6.65 12.98
CA CYS A 38 2.31 -6.31 13.00
C CYS A 38 2.06 -5.05 13.86
N PRO A 39 1.46 -3.97 13.34
CA PRO A 39 1.14 -2.79 14.14
C PRO A 39 -0.02 -3.01 15.12
N LYS A 40 -0.78 -4.12 15.00
CA LYS A 40 -1.86 -4.46 15.93
C LYS A 40 -1.35 -5.17 17.19
N CYS A 41 -0.39 -6.09 17.05
CA CYS A 41 0.07 -6.94 18.17
C CYS A 41 1.60 -6.95 18.39
N SER A 42 2.37 -6.18 17.61
CA SER A 42 3.84 -6.12 17.64
C SER A 42 4.57 -7.43 17.28
N GLY A 43 3.85 -8.50 16.97
CA GLY A 43 4.38 -9.80 16.56
C GLY A 43 5.19 -9.72 15.25
N GLY A 44 6.22 -10.56 15.15
CA GLY A 44 7.08 -10.66 13.96
C GLY A 44 6.57 -11.65 12.91
N ASN A 45 5.56 -12.48 13.24
CA ASN A 45 5.03 -13.48 12.33
C ASN A 45 4.08 -12.81 11.32
N THR A 46 4.69 -12.28 10.26
CA THR A 46 4.02 -11.59 9.17
C THR A 46 4.42 -12.22 7.84
N SER A 47 3.50 -12.24 6.90
CA SER A 47 3.71 -12.74 5.54
C SER A 47 3.21 -11.71 4.53
N GLU A 48 3.91 -11.55 3.42
CA GLU A 48 3.44 -10.70 2.33
C GLU A 48 2.23 -11.32 1.64
N ILE A 49 1.27 -10.47 1.26
CA ILE A 49 0.07 -10.87 0.53
C ILE A 49 -0.26 -9.87 -0.58
N ARG A 50 -0.86 -10.36 -1.66
CA ARG A 50 -1.47 -9.50 -2.69
C ARG A 50 -2.87 -9.09 -2.23
N LEU A 51 -3.11 -7.79 -2.14
CA LEU A 51 -4.39 -7.25 -1.68
C LEU A 51 -5.46 -7.29 -2.81
N PRO A 52 -6.75 -7.33 -2.47
CA PRO A 52 -7.83 -7.22 -3.45
C PRO A 52 -7.75 -5.94 -4.28
N ARG A 53 -8.11 -6.02 -5.57
CA ARG A 53 -8.13 -4.88 -6.50
C ARG A 53 -9.37 -3.99 -6.37
N ARG A 54 -10.31 -4.35 -5.51
CA ARG A 54 -11.58 -3.67 -5.31
C ARG A 54 -11.84 -3.47 -3.82
N GLY A 55 -12.47 -2.36 -3.49
CA GLY A 55 -12.83 -2.00 -2.12
C GLY A 55 -13.89 -0.91 -2.11
N THR A 56 -14.15 -0.36 -0.93
CA THR A 56 -15.14 0.71 -0.71
C THR A 56 -14.40 1.99 -0.31
N VAL A 57 -14.82 3.13 -0.86
CA VAL A 57 -14.31 4.43 -0.43
C VAL A 57 -14.85 4.72 0.97
N VAL A 58 -13.96 4.80 1.95
CA VAL A 58 -14.32 5.06 3.36
C VAL A 58 -14.24 6.55 3.71
N ALA A 59 -13.29 7.27 3.10
CA ALA A 59 -13.10 8.71 3.21
C ALA A 59 -12.40 9.25 1.95
N TRP A 60 -12.65 10.52 1.60
CA TRP A 60 -11.99 11.19 0.48
C TRP A 60 -11.84 12.70 0.75
N THR A 61 -10.95 13.34 0.00
CA THR A 61 -10.74 14.79 -0.01
C THR A 61 -10.25 15.25 -1.38
N THR A 62 -10.29 16.56 -1.64
CA THR A 62 -9.70 17.20 -2.83
C THR A 62 -8.50 18.06 -2.42
N GLN A 63 -7.37 17.86 -3.09
CA GLN A 63 -6.17 18.66 -2.88
C GLN A 63 -6.22 19.94 -3.74
N GLY A 64 -6.43 21.10 -3.10
CA GLY A 64 -6.60 22.40 -3.77
C GLY A 64 -5.33 23.20 -4.02
N PHE A 65 -4.16 22.66 -3.68
CA PHE A 65 -2.85 23.29 -3.87
C PHE A 65 -1.79 22.23 -4.21
N PRO A 66 -0.74 22.58 -4.99
CA PRO A 66 0.32 21.63 -5.30
C PRO A 66 1.10 21.23 -4.03
N PRO A 67 1.63 20.00 -3.94
CA PRO A 67 2.58 19.64 -2.90
C PRO A 67 3.78 20.58 -2.88
N GLY A 68 4.45 20.68 -1.72
CA GLY A 68 5.67 21.48 -1.58
C GLY A 68 6.80 21.01 -2.49
N ALA A 69 7.85 21.82 -2.60
CA ALA A 69 9.06 21.41 -3.31
C ALA A 69 9.60 20.08 -2.74
N PRO A 70 10.03 19.11 -3.56
CA PRO A 70 10.25 19.17 -5.00
C PRO A 70 9.15 18.48 -5.84
N TYR A 71 7.88 18.88 -5.70
CA TYR A 71 6.80 18.38 -6.54
C TYR A 71 7.09 18.60 -8.05
N LYS A 72 7.11 17.51 -8.83
CA LYS A 72 7.46 17.54 -10.26
C LYS A 72 6.27 17.68 -11.21
N GLY A 73 5.06 17.89 -10.67
CA GLY A 73 3.84 17.94 -11.47
C GLY A 73 3.24 16.55 -11.78
N PRO A 74 2.10 16.50 -12.49
CA PRO A 74 1.47 15.29 -12.98
C PRO A 74 2.20 14.67 -14.20
#